data_AF-I7D935-F1
#
_entry.id   AF-I7D935-F1
#
_cell.length_a   1.000
_cell.length_b   1.000
_cell.length_c   1.000
_cell.angle_alpha   90.00
_cell.angle_beta   90.00
_cell.angle_gamma   90.00
#
_symmetry.space_group_name_H-M   'P 1'
#
loop_
_entity.id
_entity.type
_entity.pdbx_description
1 polymer ?
#
loop_
_entity_poly.entity_id
_entity_poly.type
_entity_poly.pdbx_seq_one_letter_code
_entity_poly.pdbx_strand_id
1 'polypeptide(L)'
;MAAWVLSPLCAFAVLSLSSACYIQNCPRGGKRSFSDAIPRQCMSCGPGDKGQCFGPNICCGEGLGCMIGSPATARCSEEEYLPSPCEAGGKPCGSDEGRCAAPGVCCDSDGCTLDSDCVEGSEHEDVTERKSFLGGSQGELLLRILHPGRARGPF
;
A
#
# COMPACT_ATOMS: atom_id res chain seq x y z
N MET A 1 -61.69 -26.12 5.76
CA MET A 1 -60.49 -26.79 5.22
C MET A 1 -59.55 -25.81 4.50
N ALA A 2 -60.04 -24.93 3.61
CA ALA A 2 -59.18 -23.98 2.87
C ALA A 2 -58.31 -23.04 3.73
N ALA A 3 -58.82 -22.53 4.86
CA ALA A 3 -58.08 -21.61 5.74
C ALA A 3 -56.86 -22.25 6.44
N TRP A 4 -56.90 -23.57 6.67
CA TRP A 4 -55.81 -24.31 7.31
C TRP A 4 -54.66 -24.62 6.35
N VAL A 5 -54.91 -24.58 5.04
CA VAL A 5 -53.90 -24.82 3.98
C VAL A 5 -53.25 -23.52 3.50
N LEU A 6 -53.95 -22.39 3.62
CA LEU A 6 -53.44 -21.04 3.30
C LEU A 6 -52.32 -20.60 4.26
N SER A 7 -52.42 -20.98 5.54
CA SER A 7 -51.43 -20.65 6.58
C SER A 7 -50.03 -21.24 6.32
N PRO A 8 -49.86 -22.55 6.07
CA PRO A 8 -48.54 -23.10 5.77
C PRO A 8 -47.99 -22.60 4.43
N LEU A 9 -48.84 -22.41 3.40
CA LEU A 9 -48.39 -21.91 2.09
C LEU A 9 -47.78 -20.50 2.18
N CYS A 10 -48.43 -19.59 2.92
CA CYS A 10 -47.89 -18.27 3.19
C CYS A 10 -46.58 -18.33 3.98
N ALA A 11 -46.49 -19.20 4.99
CA ALA A 11 -45.26 -19.36 5.77
C ALA A 11 -44.08 -19.83 4.88
N PHE A 12 -44.32 -20.81 3.99
CA PHE A 12 -43.31 -21.28 3.04
C PHE A 12 -42.88 -20.18 2.04
N ALA A 13 -43.82 -19.36 1.56
CA ALA A 13 -43.51 -18.24 0.66
C ALA A 13 -42.62 -17.18 1.34
N VAL A 14 -42.91 -16.83 2.60
CA VAL A 14 -42.11 -15.87 3.38
C VAL A 14 -40.72 -16.43 3.70
N LEU A 15 -40.60 -17.73 4.02
CA LEU A 15 -39.30 -18.39 4.21
C LEU A 15 -38.47 -18.46 2.92
N SER A 16 -39.11 -18.70 1.78
CA SER A 16 -38.42 -18.71 0.49
C SER A 16 -37.92 -17.32 0.12
N LEU A 17 -38.75 -16.28 0.33
CA LEU A 17 -38.37 -14.90 0.05
C LEU A 17 -37.27 -14.38 1.00
N SER A 18 -37.27 -14.81 2.27
CA SER A 18 -36.19 -14.46 3.21
C SER A 18 -34.87 -15.15 2.88
N SER A 19 -34.90 -16.37 2.33
CA SER A 19 -33.69 -17.06 1.85
C SER A 19 -33.08 -16.41 0.60
N ALA A 20 -33.90 -15.84 -0.29
CA ALA A 20 -33.44 -15.15 -1.50
C ALA A 20 -32.82 -13.76 -1.22
N CYS A 21 -33.20 -13.10 -0.13
CA CYS A 21 -32.60 -11.83 0.32
C CYS A 21 -31.46 -11.99 1.34
N TYR A 22 -31.15 -13.23 1.76
CA TYR A 22 -30.02 -13.48 2.64
C TYR A 22 -28.76 -13.61 1.77
N ILE A 23 -28.05 -12.49 1.59
CA ILE A 23 -26.74 -12.47 0.93
C ILE A 23 -25.75 -13.26 1.81
N GLN A 24 -25.57 -14.55 1.52
CA GLN A 24 -24.60 -15.44 2.19
C GLN A 24 -23.15 -15.19 1.71
N ASN A 25 -22.98 -14.48 0.59
CA ASN A 25 -21.67 -14.18 -0.01
C ASN A 25 -21.37 -12.67 0.05
N CYS A 26 -21.51 -12.05 1.22
CA CYS A 26 -20.89 -10.76 1.42
C CYS A 26 -19.37 -10.98 1.47
N PRO A 27 -18.57 -10.36 0.59
CA PRO A 27 -17.12 -10.37 0.75
C PRO A 27 -16.76 -9.84 2.13
N ARG A 28 -15.61 -10.29 2.64
CA ARG A 28 -15.11 -9.94 3.98
C ARG A 28 -14.88 -8.42 4.03
N GLY A 29 -15.87 -7.65 4.50
CA GLY A 29 -15.96 -6.24 4.11
C GLY A 29 -17.27 -5.53 4.49
N GLY A 30 -17.56 -5.32 5.78
CA GLY A 30 -18.64 -4.41 6.18
C GLY A 30 -18.22 -2.93 5.99
N LYS A 31 -19.15 -1.96 6.03
CA LYS A 31 -18.86 -0.51 5.87
C LYS A 31 -17.79 0.08 6.83
N ARG A 32 -17.33 -0.73 7.79
CA ARG A 32 -16.34 -0.38 8.83
C ARG A 32 -15.24 -1.42 8.99
N SER A 33 -15.20 -2.48 8.17
CA SER A 33 -14.14 -3.48 8.28
C SER A 33 -12.96 -3.16 7.36
N PHE A 34 -12.63 -1.87 7.22
CA PHE A 34 -11.31 -1.51 6.77
C PHE A 34 -10.37 -2.01 7.87
N SER A 35 -9.70 -3.13 7.61
CA SER A 35 -8.61 -3.55 8.47
C SER A 35 -7.61 -2.40 8.45
N ASP A 36 -7.23 -1.92 9.63
CA ASP A 36 -6.13 -1.00 9.92
C ASP A 36 -4.77 -1.64 9.53
N ALA A 37 -4.76 -2.30 8.37
CA ALA A 37 -3.67 -3.04 7.80
C ALA A 37 -2.92 -2.06 6.91
N ILE A 38 -1.65 -1.87 7.23
CA ILE A 38 -0.69 -1.17 6.38
C ILE A 38 -0.87 -1.67 4.95
N PRO A 39 -1.15 -0.77 3.98
CA PRO A 39 -1.31 -1.16 2.58
C PRO A 39 -0.07 -1.93 2.11
N ARG A 40 -0.29 -3.00 1.35
CA ARG A 40 0.83 -3.69 0.70
C ARG A 40 1.37 -2.85 -0.45
N GLN A 41 2.59 -3.13 -0.88
CA GLN A 41 3.07 -2.60 -2.16
C GLN A 41 2.18 -3.13 -3.30
N CYS A 42 1.83 -2.28 -4.26
CA CYS A 42 1.15 -2.72 -5.49
C CYS A 42 2.04 -3.70 -6.28
N MET A 43 1.48 -4.45 -7.24
CA MET A 43 2.24 -5.46 -7.97
C MET A 43 3.41 -4.89 -8.79
N SER A 44 4.42 -5.72 -9.04
CA SER A 44 5.49 -5.42 -9.98
C SER A 44 5.00 -5.54 -11.42
N CYS A 45 5.62 -4.76 -12.32
CA CYS A 45 5.29 -4.71 -13.74
C CYS A 45 6.52 -4.40 -14.60
N GLY A 46 6.36 -4.52 -15.91
CA GLY A 46 7.41 -4.21 -16.88
C GLY A 46 8.51 -5.29 -17.02
N PRO A 47 9.48 -5.06 -17.92
CA PRO A 47 10.58 -5.99 -18.19
C PRO A 47 11.43 -6.28 -16.95
N GLY A 48 11.42 -7.54 -16.53
CA GLY A 48 12.18 -8.01 -15.37
C GLY A 48 11.63 -7.53 -14.03
N ASP A 49 10.33 -7.21 -13.94
CA ASP A 49 9.66 -6.80 -12.71
C ASP A 49 10.28 -5.56 -12.05
N LYS A 50 10.90 -4.70 -12.86
CA LYS A 50 11.60 -3.49 -12.40
C LYS A 50 10.70 -2.28 -12.21
N GLY A 51 9.44 -2.37 -12.58
CA GLY A 51 8.43 -1.32 -12.36
C GLY A 51 7.42 -1.73 -11.31
N GLN A 52 6.61 -0.76 -10.88
CA GLN A 52 5.48 -0.90 -9.98
C GLN A 52 4.22 -0.34 -10.65
N CYS A 53 3.07 -0.93 -10.33
CA CYS A 53 1.78 -0.41 -10.77
C CYS A 53 1.38 0.82 -9.96
N PHE A 54 1.05 1.91 -10.65
CA PHE A 54 0.50 3.16 -10.07
C PHE A 54 -0.99 3.34 -10.38
N GLY A 55 -1.51 2.58 -11.36
CA GLY A 55 -2.92 2.54 -11.76
C GLY A 55 -3.16 1.35 -12.70
N PRO A 56 -4.41 1.07 -13.11
CA PRO A 56 -4.76 -0.13 -13.87
C PRO A 56 -4.05 -0.21 -15.23
N ASN A 57 -3.63 0.94 -15.78
CA ASN A 57 -2.93 1.06 -17.04
C ASN A 57 -1.61 1.84 -16.93
N ILE A 58 -1.00 1.90 -15.74
CA ILE A 58 0.19 2.72 -15.47
C ILE A 58 1.24 1.88 -14.76
N CYS A 59 2.41 1.74 -15.39
CA CYS A 59 3.56 1.03 -14.85
C CYS A 59 4.79 1.96 -14.89
N CYS A 60 5.43 2.18 -13.75
CA CYS A 60 6.58 3.07 -13.66
C CYS A 60 7.72 2.47 -12.86
N GLY A 61 8.96 2.89 -13.16
CA GLY A 61 10.13 2.55 -12.37
C GLY A 61 11.32 3.44 -12.71
N GLU A 62 12.24 3.62 -11.76
CA GLU A 62 13.33 4.60 -11.85
C GLU A 62 14.18 4.50 -13.13
N GLY A 63 14.52 3.28 -13.56
CA GLY A 63 15.29 3.02 -14.78
C GLY A 63 14.45 2.76 -16.03
N LEU A 64 13.13 2.72 -15.91
CA LEU A 64 12.19 2.39 -16.97
C LEU A 64 11.38 3.61 -17.44
N GLY A 65 11.27 4.64 -16.61
CA GLY A 65 10.32 5.74 -16.82
C GLY A 65 8.90 5.28 -16.50
N CYS A 66 7.93 5.79 -17.25
CA CYS A 66 6.51 5.41 -17.11
C CYS A 66 5.93 4.96 -18.44
N MET A 67 5.23 3.83 -18.41
CA MET A 67 4.48 3.28 -19.53
C MET A 67 2.99 3.37 -19.20
N ILE A 68 2.22 3.96 -20.11
CA ILE A 68 0.78 4.15 -19.95
C ILE A 68 0.05 3.47 -21.13
N GLY A 69 -0.94 2.63 -20.84
CA GLY A 69 -1.75 1.96 -21.87
C GLY A 69 -0.96 1.01 -22.78
N SER A 70 0.16 0.47 -22.29
CA SER A 70 1.02 -0.46 -23.04
C SER A 70 0.68 -1.91 -22.67
N PRO A 71 1.05 -2.92 -23.48
CA PRO A 71 0.86 -4.32 -23.07
C PRO A 71 1.63 -4.68 -21.78
N ALA A 72 2.69 -3.94 -21.44
CA ALA A 72 3.42 -4.12 -20.20
C ALA A 72 2.64 -3.67 -18.94
N THR A 73 1.56 -2.88 -19.11
CA THR A 73 0.68 -2.46 -18.00
C THR A 73 -0.48 -3.43 -17.77
N ALA A 74 -0.63 -4.47 -18.59
CA ALA A 74 -1.74 -5.43 -18.48
C ALA A 74 -1.77 -6.20 -17.14
N ARG A 75 -0.63 -6.34 -16.46
CA ARG A 75 -0.63 -6.90 -15.09
C ARG A 75 -1.25 -5.96 -14.06
N CYS A 76 -1.25 -4.65 -14.30
CA CYS A 76 -1.74 -3.69 -13.31
C CYS A 76 -3.27 -3.69 -13.20
N SER A 77 -4.00 -4.14 -14.22
CA SER A 77 -5.45 -4.34 -14.10
C SER A 77 -5.83 -5.51 -13.19
N GLU A 78 -4.90 -6.43 -12.93
CA GLU A 78 -5.12 -7.53 -11.98
C GLU A 78 -5.25 -7.00 -10.53
N GLU A 79 -4.70 -5.81 -10.26
CA GLU A 79 -4.75 -5.15 -8.95
C GLU A 79 -6.20 -4.85 -8.50
N GLU A 80 -7.10 -4.57 -9.45
CA GLU A 80 -8.52 -4.26 -9.20
C GLU A 80 -9.31 -5.48 -8.68
N TYR A 81 -8.84 -6.69 -8.96
CA TYR A 81 -9.46 -7.92 -8.49
C TYR A 81 -8.92 -8.37 -7.13
N LEU A 82 -7.86 -7.73 -6.61
CA LEU A 82 -7.28 -8.08 -5.32
C LEU A 82 -8.07 -7.40 -4.19
N PRO A 83 -8.58 -8.17 -3.20
CA PRO A 83 -9.38 -7.60 -2.11
C PRO A 83 -8.54 -6.83 -1.08
N SER A 84 -7.20 -6.95 -1.12
CA SER A 84 -6.29 -6.23 -0.22
C SER A 84 -5.84 -4.92 -0.85
N PRO A 85 -5.98 -3.78 -0.15
CA PRO A 85 -5.54 -2.48 -0.66
C PRO A 85 -4.03 -2.48 -0.84
N CYS A 86 -3.58 -1.85 -1.91
CA CYS A 86 -2.17 -1.60 -2.16
C CYS A 86 -1.88 -0.11 -2.27
N GLU A 87 -0.62 0.24 -2.13
CA GLU A 87 -0.11 1.59 -2.31
C GLU A 87 1.16 1.53 -3.17
N ALA A 88 1.27 2.47 -4.12
CA ALA A 88 2.47 2.59 -4.93
C ALA A 88 3.60 3.22 -4.11
N GLY A 89 4.84 2.85 -4.44
CA GLY A 89 6.02 3.40 -3.78
C GLY A 89 6.27 4.88 -4.14
N GLY A 90 7.33 5.43 -3.55
CA GLY A 90 7.74 6.81 -3.79
C GLY A 90 7.12 7.81 -2.82
N LYS A 91 7.75 8.97 -2.71
CA LYS A 91 7.27 10.07 -1.87
C LYS A 91 6.02 10.71 -2.50
N PRO A 92 5.13 11.30 -1.68
CA PRO A 92 3.99 12.04 -2.19
C PRO A 92 4.43 13.26 -3.01
N CYS A 93 3.64 13.60 -4.02
CA CYS A 93 3.80 14.76 -4.91
C CYS A 93 2.42 15.23 -5.43
N GLY A 94 2.36 16.42 -6.02
CA GLY A 94 1.09 16.99 -6.50
C GLY A 94 0.12 17.37 -5.39
N SER A 95 -1.18 17.44 -5.70
CA SER A 95 -2.19 17.97 -4.77
C SER A 95 -2.81 16.93 -3.85
N ASP A 96 -3.25 15.75 -4.33
CA ASP A 96 -4.16 14.94 -3.50
C ASP A 96 -4.16 13.41 -3.74
N GLU A 97 -3.07 12.80 -4.25
CA GLU A 97 -2.76 11.35 -4.09
C GLU A 97 -1.50 10.91 -4.88
N GLY A 98 -0.88 11.84 -5.62
CA GLY A 98 0.24 11.56 -6.50
C GLY A 98 1.49 11.06 -5.76
N ARG A 99 2.25 10.19 -6.42
CA ARG A 99 3.54 9.70 -5.94
C ARG A 99 4.61 9.74 -7.01
N CYS A 100 5.83 10.00 -6.59
CA CYS A 100 6.97 10.03 -7.49
C CYS A 100 7.25 8.62 -8.01
N ALA A 101 6.99 8.43 -9.30
CA ALA A 101 7.01 7.13 -9.94
C ALA A 101 8.30 6.86 -10.73
N ALA A 102 8.94 7.94 -11.18
CA ALA A 102 10.23 7.97 -11.84
C ALA A 102 10.87 9.37 -11.65
N PRO A 103 12.17 9.55 -11.96
CA PRO A 103 12.83 10.85 -11.83
C PRO A 103 12.08 11.96 -12.58
N GLY A 104 11.60 12.95 -11.83
CA GLY A 104 10.85 14.10 -12.35
C GLY A 104 9.40 13.79 -12.78
N VAL A 105 8.84 12.64 -12.42
CA VAL A 105 7.49 12.22 -12.79
C VAL A 105 6.66 11.88 -11.56
N CYS A 106 5.55 12.60 -11.38
CA CYS A 106 4.51 12.35 -10.40
C CYS A 106 3.35 11.60 -11.06
N CYS A 107 2.89 10.49 -10.47
CA CYS A 107 1.75 9.73 -10.98
C CYS A 107 0.70 9.47 -9.90
N ASP A 108 -0.56 9.52 -10.31
CA ASP A 108 -1.72 9.02 -9.57
C ASP A 108 -2.37 7.84 -10.31
N SER A 109 -3.56 7.41 -9.90
CA SER A 109 -4.28 6.30 -10.53
C SER A 109 -4.75 6.60 -11.95
N ASP A 110 -4.87 7.87 -12.31
CA ASP A 110 -5.49 8.36 -13.54
C ASP A 110 -4.45 8.77 -14.58
N GLY A 111 -3.28 9.25 -14.14
CA GLY A 111 -2.22 9.67 -15.05
C GLY A 111 -0.92 10.07 -14.37
N CYS A 112 -0.01 10.61 -15.19
CA CYS A 112 1.29 11.08 -14.76
C CYS A 112 1.56 12.49 -15.30
N THR A 113 2.17 13.32 -14.47
CA THR A 113 2.62 14.67 -14.82
C THR A 113 4.09 14.85 -14.46
N LEU A 114 4.77 15.76 -15.14
CA LEU A 114 6.12 16.14 -14.75
C LEU A 114 6.07 16.99 -13.47
N ASP A 115 6.90 16.66 -12.50
CA ASP A 115 6.98 17.34 -11.22
C ASP A 115 8.44 17.48 -10.79
N SER A 116 8.88 18.71 -10.53
CA SER A 116 10.24 19.00 -10.08
C SER A 116 10.54 18.40 -8.71
N ASP A 117 9.52 18.19 -7.88
CA ASP A 117 9.68 17.60 -6.56
C ASP A 117 10.12 16.14 -6.64
N CYS A 118 9.85 15.49 -7.78
CA CYS A 118 10.27 14.12 -8.08
C CYS A 118 11.65 14.00 -8.74
N VAL A 119 12.32 15.11 -9.03
CA VAL A 119 13.72 15.07 -9.49
C VAL A 119 14.60 14.73 -8.29
N GLU A 120 15.49 13.75 -8.45
CA GLU A 120 16.29 13.17 -7.36
C GLU A 120 16.89 14.23 -6.42
N GLY A 121 16.48 14.12 -5.15
CA GLY A 121 16.91 14.97 -4.03
C GLY A 121 16.42 14.46 -2.67
N SER A 122 16.08 13.17 -2.57
CA SER A 122 15.72 12.53 -1.30
C SER A 122 16.01 11.05 -1.45
N GLU A 123 17.22 10.73 -1.01
CA GLU A 123 17.74 9.40 -0.76
C GLU A 123 16.67 8.52 -0.09
N HIS A 124 16.72 7.22 -0.39
CA HIS A 124 16.23 6.18 0.50
C HIS A 124 16.68 6.49 1.95
N GLU A 125 15.86 7.18 2.73
CA GLU A 125 15.80 6.91 4.16
C GLU A 125 15.01 5.62 4.33
N ASP A 126 15.71 4.52 4.04
CA ASP A 126 15.42 3.24 4.66
C ASP A 126 15.62 3.41 6.18
N VAL A 127 14.58 3.91 6.85
CA VAL A 127 14.46 3.85 8.30
C VAL A 127 14.00 2.45 8.68
N THR A 128 14.75 1.43 8.28
CA THR A 128 14.70 0.11 8.90
C THR A 128 16.12 -0.39 9.14
N GLU A 129 16.49 -0.39 10.42
CA GLU A 129 17.60 -1.15 10.99
C GLU A 129 19.06 -0.73 10.71
N ARG A 130 19.43 0.49 11.12
CA ARG A 130 20.69 0.68 11.90
C ARG A 130 20.44 0.66 13.40
N LYS A 131 19.64 -0.31 13.88
CA LYS A 131 19.50 -0.61 15.32
C LYS A 131 20.26 -1.85 15.78
N SER A 132 21.13 -2.38 14.93
CA SER A 132 21.82 -3.65 15.18
C SER A 132 23.35 -3.53 15.12
N PHE A 133 23.92 -2.35 15.42
CA PHE A 133 25.38 -2.17 15.59
C PHE A 133 25.82 -1.17 16.69
N LEU A 134 24.93 -0.83 17.63
CA LEU A 134 25.34 -0.23 18.91
C LEU A 134 24.98 -1.18 20.06
N GLY A 135 25.45 -2.42 19.94
CA GLY A 135 25.71 -3.30 21.09
C GLY A 135 26.89 -2.75 21.90
N GLY A 136 26.76 -1.52 22.38
CA GLY A 136 27.69 -0.88 23.32
C GLY A 136 27.30 -1.27 24.74
N SER A 137 27.84 -2.39 25.18
CA SER A 137 27.86 -2.88 26.57
C SER A 137 27.77 -1.77 27.63
N GLN A 138 26.89 -1.96 28.63
CA GLN A 138 26.79 -1.15 29.86
C GLN A 138 28.14 -0.91 30.57
N GLY A 139 29.22 -1.62 30.19
CA GLY A 139 30.58 -1.42 30.71
C GLY A 139 31.30 -0.15 30.25
N GLU A 140 30.92 0.50 29.14
CA GLU A 140 31.66 1.68 28.64
C GLU A 140 31.26 2.98 29.38
N LEU A 141 29.99 3.11 29.77
CA LEU A 141 29.52 4.25 30.57
C LEU A 141 30.17 4.28 31.96
N LEU A 142 30.43 3.10 32.53
CA LEU A 142 31.05 2.94 33.86
C LEU A 142 32.52 3.41 33.86
N LEU A 143 33.25 3.22 32.76
CA LEU A 143 34.63 3.69 32.62
C LEU A 143 34.73 5.22 32.48
N ARG A 144 33.73 5.87 31.88
CA ARG A 144 33.68 7.34 31.76
C ARG A 144 33.34 8.05 33.07
N ILE A 145 32.68 7.36 34.01
CA ILE A 145 32.39 7.88 35.35
C ILE A 145 33.62 7.78 36.27
N LEU A 146 34.50 6.78 36.05
CA LEU A 146 35.67 6.55 36.91
C LEU A 146 36.86 7.49 36.64
N HIS A 147 36.94 8.17 35.49
CA HIS A 147 38.01 9.13 35.18
C HIS A 147 37.48 10.53 34.76
N PRO A 148 36.95 11.34 35.70
CA PRO A 148 36.45 12.69 35.43
C PRO A 148 37.58 13.72 35.39
N GLY A 149 38.56 13.57 34.50
CA GLY A 149 39.73 14.45 34.55
C GLY A 149 40.76 14.31 33.44
N ARG A 150 40.37 14.56 32.18
CA ARG A 150 41.34 15.10 31.20
C ARG A 150 40.65 15.98 30.16
N ALA A 151 40.26 17.17 30.60
CA ALA A 151 40.05 18.30 29.71
C ALA A 151 41.39 18.65 29.04
N ARG A 152 41.45 18.54 27.71
CA ARG A 152 42.28 19.38 26.84
C ARG A 152 41.86 19.17 25.39
N GLY A 153 41.21 20.17 24.78
CA GLY A 153 41.40 20.42 23.35
C GLY A 153 42.82 20.94 23.09
N PRO A 154 43.16 21.48 21.91
CA PRO A 154 42.35 21.63 20.68
C PRO A 154 43.02 21.00 19.44
N PHE A 155 42.23 20.67 18.42
CA PHE A 155 42.36 21.00 16.99
C PHE A 155 41.15 20.38 16.26
#